data_AF-A0A381T4N5-F1
#
_entry.id   AF-A0A381T4N5-F1
#
_cell.length_a   1.000
_cell.length_b   1.000
_cell.length_c   1.000
_cell.angle_alpha   90.00
_cell.angle_beta   90.00
_cell.angle_gamma   90.00
#
_symmetry.space_group_name_H-M   'P 1'
#
loop_
_entity.id
_entity.type
_entity.pdbx_description
1 polymer ?
#
loop_
_entity_poly.entity_id
_entity_poly.type
_entity_poly.pdbx_seq_one_letter_code
_entity_poly.pdbx_strand_id
1 'polypeptide(L)'
;RASVNLFVASALVSIGTSLKLPLSTTFVTFSVAMATSLADRAWGRESAVYRVAGVLTVIGGWIGTAILAFTACFVCTWLIYFVETPAIIILIIGAGYYYVKSNRHHSKREDELYAEMESRADLEKSLSPKELLKNDTLNFINSAQEVVVSAIEGLASNKIKRLKKARKQLKTVRKHSFRIMNHLMTNEDESLIRDHAQHMGYLNMSMDNLEKIISDAHEYLNNNHHPFSKEEIEDFQSLSQHVSEVTGIITDQDAIHDENDIDIPYQTMEEAVTKMRKKELKRVKSKSIGVKTGMIFLGTVTKTKFFLDQLKQFSISQEFKRL
;
A
#
# COMPACT_ATOMS: atom_id res chain seq x y z
N ARG A 1 23.78 -1.50 -33.36
CA ARG A 1 23.17 -1.99 -32.09
C ARG A 1 21.86 -2.72 -32.36
N ALA A 2 20.81 -2.02 -32.81
CA ALA A 2 19.56 -2.66 -33.21
C ALA A 2 19.78 -3.79 -34.23
N SER A 3 20.64 -3.57 -35.23
CA SER A 3 20.98 -4.58 -36.24
C SER A 3 21.65 -5.83 -35.66
N VAL A 4 22.51 -5.68 -34.64
CA VAL A 4 23.19 -6.82 -33.98
C VAL A 4 22.20 -7.58 -33.10
N ASN A 5 21.38 -6.88 -32.32
CA ASN A 5 20.33 -7.53 -31.51
C ASN A 5 19.33 -8.30 -32.38
N LEU A 6 18.90 -7.69 -33.50
CA LEU A 6 18.01 -8.34 -34.45
C LEU A 6 18.68 -9.55 -35.10
N PHE A 7 19.91 -9.40 -35.58
CA PHE A 7 20.64 -10.49 -36.22
C PHE A 7 20.85 -11.68 -35.27
N VAL A 8 21.34 -11.43 -34.06
CA VAL A 8 21.59 -12.49 -33.07
C VAL A 8 20.30 -13.17 -32.66
N ALA A 9 19.23 -12.41 -32.40
CA ALA A 9 17.93 -13.00 -32.05
C ALA A 9 17.36 -13.84 -33.19
N SER A 10 17.37 -13.32 -34.43
CA SER A 10 16.89 -14.05 -35.61
C SER A 10 17.73 -15.31 -35.90
N ALA A 11 19.04 -15.25 -35.73
CA ALA A 11 19.93 -16.40 -35.89
C ALA A 11 19.62 -17.50 -34.85
N LEU A 12 19.46 -17.13 -33.57
CA LEU A 12 19.10 -18.09 -32.51
C LEU A 12 17.72 -18.71 -32.74
N VAL A 13 16.74 -17.92 -33.18
CA VAL A 13 15.40 -18.43 -33.55
C VAL A 13 15.51 -19.39 -34.73
N SER A 14 16.26 -19.04 -35.78
CA SER A 14 16.44 -19.87 -36.97
C SER A 14 17.15 -21.20 -36.68
N ILE A 15 18.20 -21.19 -35.87
CA ILE A 15 18.90 -22.41 -35.42
C ILE A 15 17.93 -23.27 -34.59
N GLY A 16 17.21 -22.63 -33.67
CA GLY A 16 16.24 -23.27 -32.81
C GLY A 16 15.12 -24.01 -33.57
N THR A 17 14.51 -23.34 -34.54
CA THR A 17 13.46 -23.92 -35.39
C THR A 17 14.01 -24.99 -36.32
N SER A 18 15.22 -24.82 -36.85
CA SER A 18 15.90 -25.86 -37.65
C SER A 18 16.09 -27.15 -36.86
N LEU A 19 16.43 -27.06 -35.57
CA LEU A 19 16.55 -28.19 -34.64
C LEU A 19 15.21 -28.68 -34.07
N LYS A 20 14.08 -28.10 -34.51
CA LYS A 20 12.72 -28.39 -34.01
C LYS A 20 12.60 -28.23 -32.48
N LEU A 21 13.39 -27.34 -31.89
CA LEU A 21 13.27 -27.02 -30.47
C LEU A 21 12.05 -26.11 -30.25
N PRO A 22 11.20 -26.39 -29.24
CA PRO A 22 10.10 -25.51 -28.89
C PRO A 22 10.66 -24.24 -28.23
N LEU A 23 10.89 -23.21 -29.04
CA LEU A 23 11.43 -21.93 -28.59
C LEU A 23 10.38 -20.84 -28.69
N SER A 24 10.25 -20.08 -27.61
CA SER A 24 9.49 -18.83 -27.64
C SER A 24 10.34 -17.76 -28.31
N THR A 25 9.91 -17.32 -29.49
CA THR A 25 10.58 -16.25 -30.25
C THR A 25 10.61 -14.93 -29.47
N THR A 26 9.58 -14.66 -28.66
CA THR A 26 9.54 -13.52 -27.73
C THR A 26 10.55 -13.67 -26.60
N PHE A 27 10.76 -14.87 -26.06
CA PHE A 27 11.81 -15.11 -25.05
C PHE A 27 13.21 -14.85 -25.61
N VAL A 28 13.51 -15.39 -26.79
CA VAL A 28 14.84 -15.26 -27.40
C VAL A 28 15.14 -13.81 -27.74
N THR A 29 14.22 -13.11 -28.42
CA THR A 29 14.38 -11.69 -28.78
C THR A 29 14.53 -10.79 -27.55
N PHE A 30 13.72 -11.00 -26.51
CA PHE A 30 13.83 -10.26 -25.25
C PHE A 30 15.15 -10.51 -24.54
N SER A 31 15.57 -11.77 -24.43
CA SER A 31 16.81 -12.16 -23.74
C SER A 31 18.05 -11.55 -24.41
N VAL A 32 18.12 -11.58 -25.74
CA VAL A 32 19.20 -10.95 -26.51
C VAL A 32 19.22 -9.44 -26.30
N ALA A 33 18.06 -8.77 -26.37
CA ALA A 33 17.98 -7.32 -26.15
C ALA A 33 18.42 -6.91 -24.74
N MET A 34 18.02 -7.67 -23.72
CA MET A 34 18.38 -7.40 -22.33
C MET A 34 19.85 -7.69 -22.03
N ALA A 35 20.40 -8.79 -22.54
CA ALA A 35 21.80 -9.16 -22.39
C ALA A 35 22.74 -8.09 -23.00
N THR A 36 22.45 -7.62 -24.21
CA THR A 36 23.21 -6.53 -24.83
C THR A 36 23.09 -5.24 -24.02
N SER A 37 21.89 -4.91 -23.50
CA SER A 37 21.70 -3.69 -22.68
C SER A 37 22.48 -3.71 -21.37
N LEU A 38 22.67 -4.90 -20.78
CA LEU A 38 23.48 -5.11 -19.59
C LEU A 38 24.97 -4.96 -19.89
N ALA A 39 25.46 -5.59 -20.98
CA ALA A 39 26.84 -5.47 -21.44
C ALA A 39 27.23 -4.02 -21.75
N ASP A 40 26.29 -3.26 -22.32
CA ASP A 40 26.45 -1.84 -22.64
C ASP A 40 26.43 -0.91 -21.41
N ARG A 41 26.25 -1.45 -20.19
CA ARG A 41 26.04 -0.67 -18.95
C ARG A 41 24.94 0.39 -19.11
N ALA A 42 23.93 0.12 -19.95
CA ALA A 42 22.81 1.03 -20.21
C ALA A 42 21.85 1.16 -19.00
N TRP A 43 22.12 0.39 -17.94
CA TRP A 43 21.39 0.37 -16.68
C TRP A 43 22.05 1.33 -15.69
N GLY A 44 21.60 2.58 -15.64
CA GLY A 44 22.00 3.50 -14.58
C GLY A 44 21.41 3.08 -13.23
N ARG A 45 22.08 3.36 -12.11
CA ARG A 45 21.68 2.93 -10.74
C ARG A 45 20.21 3.18 -10.39
N GLU A 46 19.62 4.25 -10.93
CA GLU A 46 18.22 4.66 -10.73
C GLU A 46 17.17 3.82 -11.50
N SER A 47 17.55 3.26 -12.66
CA SER A 47 16.65 2.49 -13.54
C SER A 47 17.01 1.01 -13.62
N ALA A 48 18.24 0.66 -13.21
CA ALA A 48 18.76 -0.70 -13.21
C ALA A 48 17.85 -1.62 -12.40
N VAL A 49 17.44 -1.21 -11.20
CA VAL A 49 16.69 -2.11 -10.31
C VAL A 49 15.36 -2.54 -10.93
N TYR A 50 14.61 -1.64 -11.56
CA TYR A 50 13.36 -1.98 -12.25
C TYR A 50 13.56 -2.81 -13.51
N ARG A 51 14.63 -2.53 -14.27
CA ARG A 51 14.94 -3.28 -15.51
C ARG A 51 15.41 -4.69 -15.18
N VAL A 52 16.32 -4.84 -14.20
CA VAL A 52 16.82 -6.15 -13.74
C VAL A 52 15.69 -6.94 -13.10
N ALA A 53 14.98 -6.35 -12.12
CA ALA A 53 13.88 -7.01 -11.44
C ALA A 53 12.76 -7.37 -12.41
N GLY A 54 12.44 -6.50 -13.37
CA GLY A 54 11.49 -6.79 -14.44
C GLY A 54 11.93 -7.99 -15.29
N VAL A 55 13.19 -8.03 -15.75
CA VAL A 55 13.73 -9.16 -16.51
C VAL A 55 13.71 -10.45 -15.72
N LEU A 56 14.18 -10.43 -14.48
CA LEU A 56 14.19 -11.60 -13.60
C LEU A 56 12.77 -12.07 -13.29
N THR A 57 11.82 -11.16 -13.15
CA THR A 57 10.40 -11.50 -12.93
C THR A 57 9.79 -12.13 -14.18
N VAL A 58 10.11 -11.65 -15.39
CA VAL A 58 9.62 -12.23 -16.65
C VAL A 58 10.24 -13.61 -16.90
N ILE A 59 11.57 -13.73 -16.82
CA ILE A 59 12.29 -14.99 -17.03
C ILE A 59 11.92 -16.00 -15.93
N GLY A 60 11.94 -15.57 -14.67
CA GLY A 60 11.54 -16.38 -13.52
C GLY A 60 10.07 -16.74 -13.54
N GLY A 61 9.20 -15.88 -14.08
CA GLY A 61 7.79 -16.17 -14.30
C GLY A 61 7.60 -17.27 -15.34
N TRP A 62 8.26 -17.19 -16.50
CA TRP A 62 8.17 -18.22 -17.54
C TRP A 62 8.75 -19.57 -17.08
N ILE A 63 9.95 -19.57 -16.50
CA ILE A 63 10.58 -20.81 -16.01
C ILE A 63 9.83 -21.35 -14.80
N GLY A 64 9.47 -20.49 -13.84
CA GLY A 64 8.78 -20.88 -12.62
C GLY A 64 7.40 -21.47 -12.87
N THR A 65 6.61 -20.86 -13.76
CA THR A 65 5.31 -21.42 -14.16
C THR A 65 5.47 -22.73 -14.94
N ALA A 66 6.46 -22.84 -15.83
CA ALA A 66 6.74 -24.07 -16.55
C ALA A 66 7.15 -25.22 -15.60
N ILE A 67 8.05 -24.97 -14.65
CA ILE A 67 8.47 -25.96 -13.64
C ILE A 67 7.29 -26.36 -12.76
N LEU A 68 6.48 -25.40 -12.30
CA LEU A 68 5.33 -25.68 -11.46
C LEU A 68 4.27 -26.50 -12.21
N ALA A 69 3.95 -26.13 -13.45
CA ALA A 69 3.00 -26.85 -14.28
C ALA A 69 3.51 -28.27 -14.62
N PHE A 70 4.79 -28.41 -14.97
CA PHE A 70 5.42 -29.70 -15.21
C PHE A 70 5.39 -30.59 -13.97
N THR A 71 5.74 -30.04 -12.80
CA THR A 71 5.74 -30.78 -11.53
C THR A 71 4.32 -31.18 -11.14
N ALA A 72 3.34 -30.29 -11.28
CA ALA A 72 1.94 -30.60 -11.00
C ALA A 72 1.40 -31.68 -11.96
N CYS A 73 1.69 -31.57 -13.26
CA CYS A 73 1.33 -32.58 -14.26
C CYS A 73 1.98 -33.92 -13.92
N PHE A 74 3.27 -33.93 -13.60
CA PHE A 74 4.00 -35.12 -13.17
C PHE A 74 3.35 -35.79 -11.96
N VAL A 75 3.01 -35.04 -10.91
CA VAL A 75 2.34 -35.59 -9.72
C VAL A 75 0.96 -36.15 -10.07
N CYS A 76 0.16 -35.43 -10.85
CA CYS A 76 -1.16 -35.90 -11.28
C CYS A 76 -1.07 -37.17 -12.12
N THR A 77 -0.19 -37.21 -13.12
CA THR A 77 0.03 -38.38 -13.97
C THR A 77 0.60 -39.55 -13.17
N TRP A 78 1.52 -39.31 -12.24
CA TRP A 78 2.07 -40.32 -11.35
C TRP A 78 0.97 -40.94 -10.48
N LEU A 79 0.09 -40.13 -9.90
CA LEU A 79 -1.07 -40.61 -9.14
C LEU A 79 -2.03 -41.43 -10.00
N ILE A 80 -2.35 -40.96 -11.21
CA ILE A 80 -3.22 -41.69 -12.15
C ILE A 80 -2.58 -43.01 -12.59
N TYR A 81 -1.27 -43.05 -12.75
CA TYR A 81 -0.57 -44.27 -13.17
C TYR A 81 -0.65 -45.40 -12.12
N PHE A 82 -0.52 -45.08 -10.83
CA PHE A 82 -0.55 -46.10 -9.76
C PHE A 82 -1.94 -46.41 -9.24
N VAL A 83 -2.84 -45.42 -9.21
CA VAL A 83 -4.16 -45.52 -8.56
C VAL A 83 -5.29 -45.62 -9.59
N GLU A 84 -5.01 -45.42 -10.89
CA GLU A 84 -5.93 -45.58 -12.02
C GLU A 84 -7.21 -44.72 -11.90
N THR A 85 -8.39 -45.30 -12.18
CA THR A 85 -9.67 -44.58 -12.24
C THR A 85 -10.05 -43.85 -10.93
N PRO A 86 -9.86 -44.44 -9.73
CA PRO A 86 -10.08 -43.71 -8.48
C PRO A 86 -9.29 -42.40 -8.35
N ALA A 87 -8.07 -42.32 -8.91
CA ALA A 87 -7.22 -41.13 -8.83
C ALA A 87 -7.86 -39.94 -9.55
N ILE A 88 -8.47 -40.19 -10.71
CA ILE A 88 -9.10 -39.17 -11.55
C ILE A 88 -10.27 -38.52 -10.80
N ILE A 89 -11.10 -39.32 -10.13
CA ILE A 89 -12.23 -38.83 -9.34
C ILE A 89 -11.75 -37.94 -8.20
N ILE A 90 -10.71 -38.37 -7.47
CA ILE A 90 -10.12 -37.60 -6.37
C ILE A 90 -9.56 -36.25 -6.87
N LEU A 91 -8.83 -36.26 -8.00
CA LEU A 91 -8.27 -35.03 -8.57
C LEU A 91 -9.35 -34.03 -9.01
N ILE A 92 -10.45 -34.50 -9.60
CA ILE A 92 -11.59 -33.65 -9.99
C ILE A 92 -12.25 -33.03 -8.76
N ILE A 93 -12.51 -33.82 -7.73
CA ILE A 93 -13.08 -33.33 -6.46
C ILE A 93 -12.12 -32.31 -5.81
N GLY A 94 -10.82 -32.61 -5.79
CA GLY A 94 -9.79 -31.72 -5.26
C GLY A 94 -9.73 -30.38 -5.99
N ALA A 95 -9.81 -30.39 -7.33
CA ALA A 95 -9.86 -29.18 -8.15
C ALA A 95 -11.11 -28.33 -7.85
N GLY A 96 -12.28 -28.95 -7.78
CA GLY A 96 -13.53 -28.27 -7.41
C GLY A 96 -13.49 -27.67 -6.00
N TYR A 97 -12.95 -28.42 -5.03
CA TYR A 97 -12.74 -27.92 -3.66
C TYR A 97 -11.83 -26.68 -3.63
N TYR A 98 -10.69 -26.71 -4.35
CA TYR A 98 -9.77 -25.58 -4.41
C TYR A 98 -10.41 -24.34 -5.07
N TYR A 99 -11.20 -24.53 -6.12
CA TYR A 99 -11.94 -23.45 -6.78
C TYR A 99 -12.91 -22.76 -5.82
N VAL A 100 -13.76 -23.55 -5.13
CA VAL A 100 -14.71 -23.03 -4.15
C VAL A 100 -13.98 -22.35 -2.98
N LYS A 101 -12.92 -22.96 -2.46
CA LYS A 101 -12.12 -22.39 -1.37
C LYS A 101 -11.52 -21.04 -1.75
N SER A 102 -10.97 -20.91 -2.96
CA SER A 102 -10.38 -19.66 -3.46
C SER A 102 -11.43 -18.54 -3.51
N ASN A 103 -12.62 -18.85 -4.04
CA ASN A 103 -13.70 -17.85 -4.14
C ASN A 103 -14.24 -17.44 -2.77
N ARG A 104 -14.39 -18.41 -1.84
CA ARG A 104 -14.85 -18.12 -0.47
C ARG A 104 -13.84 -17.32 0.35
N HIS A 105 -12.54 -17.45 0.11
CA HIS A 105 -11.53 -16.67 0.82
C HIS A 105 -11.58 -15.16 0.48
N HIS A 106 -12.08 -14.80 -0.70
CA HIS A 106 -12.31 -13.40 -1.06
C HIS A 106 -13.54 -12.82 -0.35
N SER A 107 -14.66 -13.57 -0.27
CA SER A 107 -15.88 -13.17 0.45
C SER A 107 -15.69 -13.05 1.96
N LYS A 108 -14.96 -14.01 2.57
CA LYS A 108 -14.75 -14.07 4.03
C LYS A 108 -14.12 -12.81 4.63
N ARG A 109 -13.38 -12.05 3.84
CA ARG A 109 -12.70 -10.84 4.32
C ARG A 109 -13.68 -9.70 4.65
N GLU A 110 -14.83 -9.66 3.99
CA GLU A 110 -15.93 -8.76 4.33
C GLU A 110 -16.77 -9.35 5.46
N ASP A 111 -17.12 -10.64 5.38
CA ASP A 111 -17.92 -11.32 6.41
C ASP A 111 -17.26 -11.32 7.81
N GLU A 112 -15.94 -11.47 7.89
CA GLU A 112 -15.18 -11.39 9.15
C GLU A 112 -15.28 -10.00 9.82
N LEU A 113 -15.45 -8.93 9.03
CA LEU A 113 -15.64 -7.58 9.57
C LEU A 113 -17.04 -7.42 10.16
N TYR A 114 -18.07 -7.95 9.49
CA TYR A 114 -19.45 -7.91 9.98
C TYR A 114 -19.67 -8.81 11.21
N ALA A 115 -19.11 -10.02 11.23
CA ALA A 115 -19.27 -10.96 12.35
C ALA A 115 -18.61 -10.47 13.65
N GLU A 116 -17.48 -9.77 13.56
CA GLU A 116 -16.82 -9.17 14.73
C GLU A 116 -17.66 -8.01 15.32
N MET A 117 -18.46 -7.32 14.51
CA MET A 117 -19.35 -6.25 14.97
C MET A 117 -20.57 -6.79 15.73
N GLU A 118 -21.17 -7.88 15.25
CA GLU A 118 -22.28 -8.54 15.94
C GLU A 118 -21.85 -9.02 17.34
N SER A 119 -20.61 -9.50 17.48
CA SER A 119 -20.05 -9.92 18.77
C SER A 119 -19.80 -8.77 19.76
N ARG A 120 -19.68 -7.53 19.27
CA ARG A 120 -19.44 -6.32 20.10
C ARG A 120 -20.70 -5.50 20.36
N ALA A 121 -21.80 -5.78 19.67
CA ALA A 121 -23.08 -5.13 19.89
C ALA A 121 -23.55 -5.22 21.36
N ASP A 122 -23.16 -6.27 22.08
CA ASP A 122 -23.46 -6.41 23.51
C ASP A 122 -22.58 -5.58 24.45
N LEU A 123 -21.35 -5.21 24.04
CA LEU A 123 -20.47 -4.31 24.81
C LEU A 123 -20.82 -2.83 24.62
N GLU A 124 -21.42 -2.47 23.49
CA GLU A 124 -21.69 -1.07 23.10
C GLU A 124 -23.08 -0.58 23.55
N LYS A 125 -23.96 -1.46 24.04
CA LYS A 125 -25.31 -1.14 24.53
C LYS A 125 -25.38 -0.11 25.66
N SER A 126 -24.28 0.15 26.37
CA SER A 126 -24.22 1.12 27.48
C SER A 126 -23.82 2.54 27.06
N LEU A 127 -23.42 2.76 25.80
CA LEU A 127 -22.98 4.06 25.30
C LEU A 127 -24.03 4.66 24.36
N SER A 128 -24.16 5.98 24.39
CA SER A 128 -25.00 6.68 23.41
C SER A 128 -24.37 6.57 22.00
N PRO A 129 -25.18 6.62 20.92
CA PRO A 129 -24.65 6.60 19.54
C PRO A 129 -23.60 7.69 19.27
N LYS A 130 -23.74 8.83 19.95
CA LYS A 130 -22.81 9.96 19.90
C LYS A 130 -21.45 9.62 20.53
N GLU A 131 -21.44 9.01 21.71
CA GLU A 131 -20.21 8.58 22.38
C GLU A 131 -19.48 7.47 21.62
N LEU A 132 -20.23 6.54 21.01
CA LEU A 132 -19.66 5.50 20.14
C LEU A 132 -18.95 6.11 18.94
N LEU A 133 -19.62 7.04 18.25
CA LEU A 133 -19.08 7.74 17.10
C LEU A 133 -17.80 8.52 17.46
N LYS A 134 -17.81 9.21 18.61
CA LYS A 134 -16.64 9.93 19.14
C LYS A 134 -15.48 8.99 19.45
N ASN A 135 -15.73 7.91 20.18
CA ASN A 135 -14.69 6.94 20.56
C ASN A 135 -14.07 6.29 19.32
N ASP A 136 -14.89 5.87 18.36
CA ASP A 136 -14.36 5.25 17.15
C ASP A 136 -13.61 6.20 16.23
N THR A 137 -14.03 7.46 16.21
CA THR A 137 -13.29 8.54 15.56
C THR A 137 -11.93 8.75 16.21
N LEU A 138 -11.86 8.87 17.53
CA LEU A 138 -10.58 9.05 18.24
C LEU A 138 -9.65 7.86 17.99
N ASN A 139 -10.19 6.64 18.03
CA ASN A 139 -9.43 5.44 17.70
C ASN A 139 -8.99 5.38 16.23
N PHE A 140 -9.81 5.88 15.31
CA PHE A 140 -9.44 6.06 13.91
C PHE A 140 -8.22 6.99 13.80
N ILE A 141 -8.27 8.16 14.44
CA ILE A 141 -7.20 9.17 14.37
C ILE A 141 -5.89 8.62 14.95
N ASN A 142 -5.95 8.02 16.14
CA ASN A 142 -4.79 7.39 16.79
C ASN A 142 -4.18 6.28 15.92
N SER A 143 -5.02 5.38 15.39
CA SER A 143 -4.55 4.29 14.52
C SER A 143 -3.97 4.83 13.21
N ALA A 144 -4.57 5.88 12.64
CA ALA A 144 -4.11 6.51 11.41
C ALA A 144 -2.77 7.22 11.59
N GLN A 145 -2.58 7.93 12.71
CA GLN A 145 -1.29 8.52 13.11
C GLN A 145 -0.21 7.45 13.14
N GLU A 146 -0.46 6.32 13.82
CA GLU A 146 0.52 5.23 13.90
C GLU A 146 0.90 4.68 12.52
N VAL A 147 -0.05 4.59 11.60
CA VAL A 147 0.19 4.15 10.22
C VAL A 147 1.12 5.13 9.49
N VAL A 148 0.83 6.44 9.53
CA VAL A 148 1.65 7.47 8.88
C VAL A 148 3.06 7.49 9.45
N VAL A 149 3.19 7.54 10.78
CA VAL A 149 4.50 7.58 11.45
C VAL A 149 5.29 6.31 11.14
N SER A 150 4.66 5.14 11.21
CA SER A 150 5.34 3.87 10.85
C SER A 150 5.75 3.81 9.38
N ALA A 151 4.99 4.45 8.48
CA ALA A 151 5.33 4.55 7.06
C ALA A 151 6.56 5.44 6.84
N ILE A 152 6.56 6.64 7.43
CA ILE A 152 7.65 7.61 7.35
C ILE A 152 8.93 7.01 7.97
N GLU A 153 8.85 6.41 9.15
CA GLU A 153 9.99 5.74 9.76
C GLU A 153 10.48 4.53 8.95
N GLY A 154 9.56 3.79 8.32
CA GLY A 154 9.88 2.67 7.44
C GLY A 154 10.70 3.12 6.23
N LEU A 155 10.30 4.24 5.61
CA LEU A 155 11.02 4.90 4.52
C LEU A 155 12.38 5.43 5.01
N ALA A 156 12.39 6.22 6.08
CA ALA A 156 13.60 6.84 6.64
C ALA A 156 14.66 5.82 7.08
N SER A 157 14.23 4.68 7.65
CA SER A 157 15.13 3.60 8.07
C SER A 157 15.43 2.57 6.98
N ASN A 158 14.81 2.70 5.81
CA ASN A 158 14.89 1.74 4.70
C ASN A 158 14.50 0.29 5.12
N LYS A 159 13.50 0.13 6.00
CA LYS A 159 13.10 -1.18 6.60
C LYS A 159 11.68 -1.59 6.23
N ILE A 160 11.56 -2.50 5.26
CA ILE A 160 10.27 -3.06 4.81
C ILE A 160 9.46 -3.76 5.91
N LYS A 161 10.13 -4.30 6.95
CA LYS A 161 9.46 -4.95 8.09
C LYS A 161 8.55 -3.97 8.85
N ARG A 162 8.92 -2.68 8.93
CA ARG A 162 8.08 -1.64 9.58
C ARG A 162 6.82 -1.35 8.76
N LEU A 163 6.90 -1.37 7.43
CA LEU A 163 5.72 -1.24 6.56
C LEU A 163 4.74 -2.41 6.69
N LYS A 164 5.20 -3.62 7.03
CA LYS A 164 4.28 -4.73 7.34
C LYS A 164 3.43 -4.44 8.58
N LYS A 165 4.02 -3.81 9.61
CA LYS A 165 3.29 -3.36 10.82
C LYS A 165 2.27 -2.29 10.43
N ALA A 166 2.70 -1.26 9.68
CA ALA A 166 1.83 -0.20 9.21
C ALA A 166 0.65 -0.73 8.36
N ARG A 167 0.90 -1.71 7.48
CA ARG A 167 -0.16 -2.39 6.70
C ARG A 167 -1.14 -3.19 7.57
N LYS A 168 -0.69 -3.74 8.70
CA LYS A 168 -1.57 -4.42 9.67
C LYS A 168 -2.43 -3.38 10.40
N GLN A 169 -1.83 -2.28 10.87
CA GLN A 169 -2.55 -1.17 11.52
C GLN A 169 -3.56 -0.52 10.58
N LEU A 170 -3.25 -0.38 9.29
CA LEU A 170 -4.19 0.12 8.28
C LEU A 170 -5.48 -0.70 8.21
N LYS A 171 -5.43 -2.01 8.49
CA LYS A 171 -6.65 -2.83 8.62
C LYS A 171 -7.49 -2.38 9.82
N THR A 172 -6.85 -2.06 10.93
CA THR A 172 -7.52 -1.51 12.12
C THR A 172 -8.15 -0.15 11.82
N VAL A 173 -7.45 0.74 11.12
CA VAL A 173 -8.02 2.04 10.69
C VAL A 173 -9.28 1.83 9.84
N ARG A 174 -9.23 0.91 8.86
CA ARG A 174 -10.42 0.55 8.06
C ARG A 174 -11.58 0.04 8.92
N LYS A 175 -11.30 -0.75 9.95
CA LYS A 175 -12.34 -1.21 10.90
C LYS A 175 -13.03 -0.03 11.58
N HIS A 176 -12.25 0.93 12.11
CA HIS A 176 -12.83 2.13 12.73
C HIS A 176 -13.65 2.94 11.73
N SER A 177 -13.13 3.17 10.52
CA SER A 177 -13.85 3.87 9.46
C SER A 177 -15.18 3.19 9.11
N PHE A 178 -15.18 1.86 9.04
CA PHE A 178 -16.38 1.09 8.76
C PHE A 178 -17.40 1.17 9.90
N ARG A 179 -16.96 1.09 11.16
CA ARG A 179 -17.86 1.23 12.31
C ARG A 179 -18.48 2.61 12.39
N ILE A 180 -17.70 3.68 12.16
CA ILE A 180 -18.23 5.05 12.05
C ILE A 180 -19.33 5.11 11.00
N MET A 181 -19.07 4.59 9.79
CA MET A 181 -20.07 4.53 8.72
C MET A 181 -21.31 3.74 9.16
N ASN A 182 -21.14 2.58 9.78
CA ASN A 182 -22.26 1.77 10.23
C ASN A 182 -23.10 2.47 11.29
N HIS A 183 -22.47 3.07 12.31
CA HIS A 183 -23.18 3.83 13.34
C HIS A 183 -24.01 4.98 12.77
N LEU A 184 -23.52 5.65 11.72
CA LEU A 184 -24.27 6.69 11.03
C LEU A 184 -25.44 6.09 10.22
N MET A 185 -25.18 5.05 9.44
CA MET A 185 -26.17 4.46 8.52
C MET A 185 -27.29 3.69 9.23
N THR A 186 -27.03 3.15 10.43
CA THR A 186 -28.04 2.43 11.23
C THR A 186 -28.74 3.33 12.25
N ASN A 187 -28.40 4.62 12.33
CA ASN A 187 -29.06 5.55 13.23
C ASN A 187 -30.39 6.02 12.64
N GLU A 188 -31.43 6.10 13.47
CA GLU A 188 -32.73 6.62 13.06
C GLU A 188 -32.77 8.17 13.05
N ASP A 189 -31.79 8.83 13.67
CA ASP A 189 -31.69 10.29 13.71
C ASP A 189 -31.10 10.85 12.40
N GLU A 190 -31.97 11.24 11.47
CA GLU A 190 -31.59 11.88 10.20
C GLU A 190 -30.76 13.16 10.39
N SER A 191 -30.90 13.87 11.52
CA SER A 191 -30.10 15.05 11.79
C SER A 191 -28.63 14.69 11.95
N LEU A 192 -28.34 13.61 12.69
CA LEU A 192 -27.00 13.10 12.93
C LEU A 192 -26.32 12.67 11.62
N ILE A 193 -27.06 12.05 10.69
CA ILE A 193 -26.57 11.64 9.36
C ILE A 193 -26.20 12.86 8.52
N ARG A 194 -27.10 13.84 8.41
CA ARG A 194 -26.89 15.06 7.62
C ARG A 194 -25.67 15.84 8.13
N ASP A 195 -25.59 15.97 9.44
CA ASP A 195 -24.58 16.72 10.16
C ASP A 195 -23.17 16.07 9.96
N HIS A 196 -23.10 14.72 9.89
CA HIS A 196 -21.84 13.98 9.69
C HIS A 196 -21.52 13.58 8.23
N ALA A 197 -22.34 13.95 7.25
CA ALA A 197 -22.14 13.56 5.86
C ALA A 197 -20.79 14.02 5.28
N GLN A 198 -20.38 15.23 5.62
CA GLN A 198 -19.10 15.80 5.21
C GLN A 198 -17.91 15.11 5.90
N HIS A 199 -18.08 14.73 7.17
CA HIS A 199 -17.07 13.96 7.92
C HIS A 199 -16.78 12.61 7.27
N MET A 200 -17.80 11.94 6.73
CA MET A 200 -17.58 10.68 5.99
C MET A 200 -16.70 10.87 4.75
N GLY A 201 -16.87 11.99 4.04
CA GLY A 201 -15.99 12.36 2.94
C GLY A 201 -14.53 12.50 3.39
N TYR A 202 -14.30 13.21 4.50
CA TYR A 202 -12.97 13.40 5.07
C TYR A 202 -12.32 12.11 5.58
N LEU A 203 -13.10 11.21 6.20
CA LEU A 203 -12.63 9.89 6.62
C LEU A 203 -12.20 9.04 5.42
N ASN A 204 -13.01 9.01 4.35
CA ASN A 204 -12.67 8.28 3.13
C ASN A 204 -11.42 8.85 2.44
N MET A 205 -11.32 10.18 2.31
CA MET A 205 -10.13 10.82 1.74
C MET A 205 -8.88 10.56 2.60
N SER A 206 -9.02 10.54 3.92
CA SER A 206 -7.95 10.17 4.84
C SER A 206 -7.51 8.72 4.61
N MET A 207 -8.45 7.79 4.51
CA MET A 207 -8.18 6.39 4.20
C MET A 207 -7.42 6.23 2.88
N ASP A 208 -7.88 6.86 1.80
CA ASP A 208 -7.22 6.80 0.49
C ASP A 208 -5.77 7.29 0.55
N ASN A 209 -5.53 8.40 1.27
CA ASN A 209 -4.19 8.93 1.46
C ASN A 209 -3.29 7.95 2.24
N LEU A 210 -3.80 7.36 3.33
CA LEU A 210 -3.06 6.37 4.14
C LEU A 210 -2.71 5.13 3.31
N GLU A 211 -3.67 4.58 2.58
CA GLU A 211 -3.48 3.43 1.70
C GLU A 211 -2.41 3.70 0.66
N LYS A 212 -2.46 4.89 0.06
CA LYS A 212 -1.53 5.28 -0.98
C LYS A 212 -0.12 5.51 -0.44
N ILE A 213 0.04 6.14 0.73
CA ILE A 213 1.34 6.26 1.42
C ILE A 213 1.94 4.86 1.65
N ILE A 214 1.16 3.92 2.19
CA ILE A 214 1.65 2.56 2.47
C ILE A 214 1.99 1.81 1.19
N SER A 215 1.15 1.91 0.16
CA SER A 215 1.39 1.24 -1.12
C SER A 215 2.67 1.78 -1.80
N ASP A 216 2.79 3.10 -1.91
CA ASP A 216 3.92 3.77 -2.54
C ASP A 216 5.23 3.47 -1.77
N ALA A 217 5.18 3.53 -0.44
CA ALA A 217 6.33 3.19 0.40
C ALA A 217 6.74 1.72 0.28
N HIS A 218 5.77 0.81 0.23
CA HIS A 218 6.03 -0.62 0.10
C HIS A 218 6.65 -0.94 -1.26
N GLU A 219 6.09 -0.39 -2.33
CA GLU A 219 6.65 -0.55 -3.68
C GLU A 219 8.08 0.00 -3.73
N TYR A 220 8.32 1.18 -3.14
CA TYR A 220 9.63 1.80 -3.14
C TYR A 220 10.70 0.94 -2.44
N LEU A 221 10.40 0.46 -1.23
CA LEU A 221 11.33 -0.37 -0.46
C LEU A 221 11.49 -1.78 -1.06
N ASN A 222 10.41 -2.37 -1.57
CA ASN A 222 10.45 -3.70 -2.18
C ASN A 222 11.30 -3.72 -3.46
N ASN A 223 11.32 -2.60 -4.18
CA ASN A 223 12.15 -2.41 -5.37
C ASN A 223 13.55 -1.86 -5.03
N ASN A 224 13.99 -1.93 -3.78
CA ASN A 224 15.34 -1.61 -3.30
C ASN A 224 15.91 -0.31 -3.90
N HIS A 225 15.12 0.76 -3.91
CA HIS A 225 15.59 2.07 -4.35
C HIS A 225 16.64 2.66 -3.42
N HIS A 226 17.29 3.73 -3.90
CA HIS A 226 18.29 4.43 -3.13
C HIS A 226 17.70 4.90 -1.78
N PRO A 227 18.39 4.65 -0.66
CA PRO A 227 17.99 5.21 0.62
C PRO A 227 17.96 6.74 0.56
N PHE A 228 17.07 7.33 1.35
CA PHE A 228 17.01 8.78 1.53
C PHE A 228 18.32 9.30 2.14
N SER A 229 18.71 10.51 1.77
CA SER A 229 19.85 11.22 2.36
C SER A 229 19.57 11.56 3.82
N LYS A 230 20.64 11.94 4.57
CA LYS A 230 20.50 12.36 5.97
C LYS A 230 19.53 13.52 6.14
N GLU A 231 19.60 14.50 5.25
CA GLU A 231 18.70 15.66 5.30
C GLU A 231 17.23 15.28 5.02
N GLU A 232 16.98 14.38 4.06
CA GLU A 232 15.62 13.86 3.80
C GLU A 232 15.09 13.06 4.99
N ILE A 233 15.95 12.30 5.67
CA ILE A 233 15.60 11.56 6.90
C ILE A 233 15.25 12.52 8.03
N GLU A 234 16.02 13.59 8.23
CA GLU A 234 15.73 14.64 9.21
C GLU A 234 14.40 15.37 8.90
N ASP A 235 14.16 15.70 7.63
CA ASP A 235 12.89 16.27 7.18
C ASP A 235 11.72 15.30 7.46
N PHE A 236 11.89 13.99 7.23
CA PHE A 236 10.90 12.96 7.57
C PHE A 236 10.65 12.82 9.07
N GLN A 237 11.70 12.83 9.90
CA GLN A 237 11.56 12.79 11.36
C GLN A 237 10.79 14.01 11.88
N SER A 238 11.11 15.19 11.36
CA SER A 238 10.37 16.41 11.65
C SER A 238 8.90 16.27 11.24
N LEU A 239 8.60 15.73 10.05
CA LEU A 239 7.23 15.48 9.63
C LEU A 239 6.48 14.53 10.58
N SER A 240 7.10 13.44 11.03
CA SER A 240 6.50 12.51 12.00
C SER A 240 6.19 13.18 13.35
N GLN A 241 7.03 14.12 13.79
CA GLN A 241 6.79 14.90 15.00
C GLN A 241 5.57 15.81 14.84
N HIS A 242 5.48 16.57 13.74
CA HIS A 242 4.31 17.42 13.47
C HIS A 242 3.01 16.60 13.34
N VAL A 243 3.08 15.41 12.72
CA VAL A 243 1.92 14.50 12.67
C VAL A 243 1.46 14.15 14.08
N SER A 244 2.38 13.77 14.97
CA SER A 244 2.05 13.38 16.34
C SER A 244 1.57 14.56 17.20
N GLU A 245 2.10 15.75 16.98
CA GLU A 245 1.68 16.98 17.66
C GLU A 245 0.25 17.37 17.27
N VAL A 246 -0.03 17.45 15.97
CA VAL A 246 -1.37 17.83 15.47
C VAL A 246 -2.41 16.80 15.87
N THR A 247 -2.14 15.49 15.70
CA THR A 247 -3.10 14.45 16.10
C THR A 247 -3.24 14.33 17.61
N GLY A 248 -2.16 14.58 18.36
CA GLY A 248 -2.19 14.61 19.83
C GLY A 248 -3.16 15.66 20.35
N ILE A 249 -3.13 16.87 19.79
CA ILE A 249 -4.07 17.94 20.17
C ILE A 249 -5.51 17.59 19.81
N ILE A 250 -5.73 16.98 18.64
CA ILE A 250 -7.09 16.57 18.22
C ILE A 250 -7.65 15.46 19.14
N THR A 251 -6.79 14.58 19.62
CA THR A 251 -7.21 13.41 20.40
C THR A 251 -7.22 13.64 21.90
N ASP A 252 -6.55 14.69 22.38
CA ASP A 252 -6.59 15.13 23.75
C ASP A 252 -7.92 15.86 24.04
N GLN A 253 -8.78 15.18 24.78
CA GLN A 253 -10.15 15.62 25.08
C GLN A 253 -10.20 16.84 25.99
N ASP A 254 -9.12 17.13 26.72
CA ASP A 254 -9.03 18.26 27.66
C ASP A 254 -8.24 19.45 27.10
N ALA A 255 -7.54 19.28 25.96
CA ALA A 255 -6.61 20.29 25.43
C ALA A 255 -7.23 21.34 24.50
N ILE A 256 -8.42 21.09 23.93
CA ILE A 256 -9.05 22.02 22.98
C ILE A 256 -10.01 22.93 23.74
N HIS A 257 -9.50 24.06 24.23
CA HIS A 257 -10.33 25.09 24.87
C HIS A 257 -10.84 26.13 23.85
N ASP A 258 -10.10 26.36 22.76
CA ASP A 258 -10.43 27.32 21.69
C ASP A 258 -10.16 26.72 20.28
N GLU A 259 -10.83 27.19 19.23
CA GLU A 259 -10.49 26.86 17.82
C GLU A 259 -9.05 27.24 17.46
N ASN A 260 -8.47 28.22 18.15
CA ASN A 260 -7.10 28.68 17.93
C ASN A 260 -6.01 27.69 18.39
N ASP A 261 -6.33 26.73 19.28
CA ASP A 261 -5.34 25.82 19.87
C ASP A 261 -4.72 24.86 18.83
N ILE A 262 -5.49 24.49 17.81
CA ILE A 262 -5.00 23.65 16.70
C ILE A 262 -4.35 24.47 15.58
N ASP A 263 -4.67 25.76 15.47
CA ASP A 263 -4.25 26.59 14.34
C ASP A 263 -2.74 26.82 14.32
N ILE A 264 -2.12 27.09 15.48
CA ILE A 264 -0.68 27.37 15.56
C ILE A 264 0.17 26.14 15.19
N PRO A 265 -0.04 24.95 15.79
CA PRO A 265 0.71 23.74 15.42
C PRO A 265 0.49 23.34 13.96
N TYR A 266 -0.74 23.50 13.47
CA TYR A 266 -1.05 23.20 12.08
C TYR A 266 -0.37 24.17 11.09
N GLN A 267 -0.36 25.48 11.37
CA GLN A 267 0.36 26.46 10.56
C GLN A 267 1.88 26.17 10.55
N THR A 268 2.43 25.79 11.70
CA THR A 268 3.84 25.38 11.83
C THR A 268 4.14 24.17 10.96
N MET A 269 3.27 23.16 10.98
CA MET A 269 3.35 21.99 10.11
C MET A 269 3.27 22.37 8.62
N GLU A 270 2.35 23.26 8.24
CA GLU A 270 2.18 23.69 6.84
C GLU A 270 3.41 24.43 6.31
N GLU A 271 4.01 25.29 7.12
CA GLU A 271 5.28 25.94 6.80
C GLU A 271 6.41 24.93 6.64
N ALA A 272 6.51 23.96 7.56
CA ALA A 272 7.52 22.91 7.50
C ALA A 272 7.39 22.09 6.21
N VAL A 273 6.18 21.62 5.89
CA VAL A 273 5.86 20.91 4.64
C VAL A 273 6.22 21.75 3.41
N THR A 274 5.96 23.05 3.44
CA THR A 274 6.31 23.96 2.34
C THR A 274 7.82 24.12 2.18
N LYS A 275 8.55 24.23 3.28
CA LYS A 275 10.02 24.26 3.29
C LYS A 275 10.60 22.94 2.75
N MET A 276 10.09 21.79 3.21
CA MET A 276 10.50 20.45 2.74
C MET A 276 10.30 20.28 1.24
N ARG A 277 9.12 20.63 0.71
CA ARG A 277 8.82 20.56 -0.73
C ARG A 277 9.79 21.41 -1.55
N LYS A 278 10.08 22.63 -1.11
CA LYS A 278 11.04 23.53 -1.78
C LYS A 278 12.47 22.97 -1.75
N LYS A 279 12.93 22.43 -0.61
CA LYS A 279 14.25 21.77 -0.50
C LYS A 279 14.34 20.61 -1.49
N GLU A 280 13.34 19.75 -1.52
CA GLU A 280 13.35 18.55 -2.34
C GLU A 280 13.35 18.87 -3.85
N LEU A 281 12.54 19.83 -4.28
CA LEU A 281 12.56 20.29 -5.67
C LEU A 281 13.93 20.83 -6.09
N LYS A 282 14.65 21.52 -5.19
CA LYS A 282 16.02 21.97 -5.46
C LYS A 282 16.99 20.80 -5.59
N ARG A 283 16.88 19.76 -4.75
CA ARG A 283 17.70 18.54 -4.80
C ARG A 283 17.49 17.75 -6.10
N VAL A 284 16.23 17.59 -6.54
CA VAL A 284 15.93 16.96 -7.82
C VAL A 284 16.48 17.79 -8.99
N LYS A 285 16.31 19.12 -8.96
CA LYS A 285 16.79 20.02 -10.02
C LYS A 285 18.32 20.04 -10.12
N SER A 286 19.03 20.00 -8.99
CA SER A 286 20.50 19.93 -8.97
C SER A 286 21.05 18.54 -9.34
N LYS A 287 20.18 17.54 -9.58
CA LYS A 287 20.54 16.14 -9.81
C LYS A 287 21.32 15.52 -8.64
N SER A 288 21.17 16.05 -7.43
CA SER A 288 21.80 15.48 -6.23
C SER A 288 21.10 14.21 -5.75
N ILE A 289 19.83 14.03 -6.11
CA ILE A 289 19.02 12.84 -5.84
C ILE A 289 18.29 12.40 -7.10
N GLY A 290 17.80 11.17 -7.05
CA GLY A 290 16.95 10.61 -8.09
C GLY A 290 15.57 11.24 -8.18
N VAL A 291 15.04 11.33 -9.40
CA VAL A 291 13.67 11.82 -9.63
C VAL A 291 12.65 10.94 -8.90
N LYS A 292 12.90 9.63 -8.84
CA LYS A 292 12.00 8.68 -8.16
C LYS A 292 12.04 8.82 -6.65
N THR A 293 13.23 8.99 -6.07
CA THR A 293 13.40 9.29 -4.64
C THR A 293 12.64 10.57 -4.27
N GLY A 294 12.84 11.64 -5.05
CA GLY A 294 12.12 12.89 -4.84
C GLY A 294 10.61 12.78 -5.02
N MET A 295 10.13 11.96 -5.96
CA MET A 295 8.69 11.70 -6.12
C MET A 295 8.08 10.98 -4.92
N ILE A 296 8.77 9.99 -4.34
CA ILE A 296 8.29 9.31 -3.13
C ILE A 296 8.34 10.24 -1.93
N PHE A 297 9.40 11.02 -1.78
CA PHE A 297 9.49 12.03 -0.72
C PHE A 297 8.33 13.03 -0.81
N LEU A 298 8.20 13.72 -1.93
CA LEU A 298 7.15 14.71 -2.16
C LEU A 298 5.75 14.10 -2.04
N GLY A 299 5.57 12.90 -2.57
CA GLY A 299 4.30 12.16 -2.49
C GLY A 299 3.92 11.81 -1.07
N THR A 300 4.88 11.42 -0.24
CA THR A 300 4.64 11.10 1.18
C THR A 300 4.34 12.36 1.98
N VAL A 301 5.14 13.41 1.83
CA VAL A 301 4.94 14.71 2.49
C VAL A 301 3.56 15.30 2.14
N THR A 302 3.20 15.30 0.86
CA THR A 302 1.94 15.90 0.38
C THR A 302 0.72 15.14 0.89
N LYS A 303 0.73 13.80 0.83
CA LYS A 303 -0.38 12.99 1.34
C LYS A 303 -0.51 13.06 2.85
N THR A 304 0.62 13.16 3.55
CA THR A 304 0.63 13.39 5.01
C THR A 304 0.00 14.74 5.35
N LYS A 305 0.34 15.79 4.60
CA LYS A 305 -0.34 17.10 4.73
C LYS A 305 -1.85 16.95 4.51
N PHE A 306 -2.27 16.35 3.39
CA PHE A 306 -3.69 16.18 3.09
C PHE A 306 -4.44 15.40 4.16
N PHE A 307 -3.82 14.36 4.74
CA PHE A 307 -4.37 13.65 5.89
C PHE A 307 -4.59 14.59 7.09
N LEU A 308 -3.59 15.39 7.46
CA LEU A 308 -3.73 16.37 8.55
C LEU A 308 -4.74 17.48 8.23
N ASP A 309 -4.84 17.90 6.97
CA ASP A 309 -5.85 18.86 6.51
C ASP A 309 -7.26 18.30 6.76
N GLN A 310 -7.51 17.04 6.41
CA GLN A 310 -8.80 16.39 6.66
C GLN A 310 -9.09 16.27 8.16
N LEU A 311 -8.10 15.93 8.97
CA LEU A 311 -8.26 15.83 10.43
C LEU A 311 -8.53 17.18 11.08
N LYS A 312 -7.90 18.26 10.62
CA LYS A 312 -8.20 19.61 11.09
C LYS A 312 -9.63 20.03 10.76
N GLN A 313 -10.10 19.74 9.54
CA GLN A 313 -11.49 20.01 9.18
C GLN A 313 -12.46 19.21 10.04
N PHE A 314 -12.07 17.98 10.39
CA PHE A 314 -12.82 17.13 11.30
C PHE A 314 -12.88 17.70 12.73
N SER A 315 -11.81 18.30 13.26
CA SER A 315 -11.77 18.85 14.62
C SER A 315 -12.43 20.22 14.79
N ILE A 316 -12.52 21.02 13.72
CA ILE A 316 -13.08 22.38 13.76
C ILE A 316 -14.60 22.38 13.61
N SER A 317 -15.20 21.31 13.07
CA SER A 317 -16.65 21.24 13.02
C SER A 317 -17.22 21.35 14.44
N GLN A 318 -18.18 22.27 14.63
CA GLN A 318 -18.78 22.54 15.95
C GLN A 318 -19.43 21.30 16.60
N GLU A 319 -19.55 20.22 15.86
CA GLU A 319 -20.15 18.95 16.26
C GLU A 319 -19.18 18.04 16.99
N PHE A 320 -17.88 18.02 16.64
CA PHE A 320 -16.88 17.27 17.42
C PHE A 320 -16.71 17.86 18.83
N LYS A 321 -16.88 19.17 18.98
CA LYS A 321 -16.91 19.86 20.28
C LYS A 321 -18.22 19.65 21.07
N ARG A 322 -19.31 19.23 20.40
CA ARG A 322 -20.62 18.93 21.04
C ARG A 322 -20.82 17.44 21.32
N LEU A 323 -19.90 16.59 20.86
CA LEU A 323 -19.73 15.17 21.22
C LEU A 323 -18.84 15.06 22.46
#